data_AF-A0A1A6HW01-F1
#
_entry.id   AF-A0A1A6HW01-F1
#
_cell.length_a   1.000
_cell.length_b   1.000
_cell.length_c   1.000
_cell.angle_alpha   90.00
_cell.angle_beta   90.00
_cell.angle_gamma   90.00
#
_symmetry.space_group_name_H-M   'P 1'
#
loop_
_entity.id
_entity.type
_entity.pdbx_description
1 polymer ?
#
loop_
_entity_poly.entity_id
_entity_poly.type
_entity_poly.pdbx_seq_one_letter_code
_entity_poly.pdbx_strand_id
1 'polypeptide(L)'
;ASEEVSKSLQAMKEILCGTNDKEPPTEAVAQLAQELYSSGLLVTLIADLQLIDFEGKKDVTQIFNNILRRQIGARSPTVEYISSHPHILSMLLKGYEAPQIALRCGIMLRECIRHEPLAKIVLFSNQFRDFFKYVELSTFDIASDAFATFKIFEDYEKLLLSENYVTKRQSLKIFEDYEKLLLSENYVTKRQSLK
;
A
#
# COMPACT_ATOMS: atom_id res chain seq x y z
N ALA A 1 14.29 -22.62 -8.26
CA ALA A 1 13.18 -21.95 -7.54
C ALA A 1 13.59 -20.59 -6.97
N SER A 2 14.16 -20.46 -5.77
CA SER A 2 14.42 -19.12 -5.17
C SER A 2 15.38 -18.26 -6.02
N GLU A 3 16.46 -18.84 -6.54
CA GLU A 3 17.43 -18.11 -7.38
C GLU A 3 16.83 -17.66 -8.72
N GLU A 4 15.92 -18.46 -9.29
CA GLU A 4 15.21 -18.11 -10.53
C GLU A 4 14.23 -16.97 -10.29
N VAL A 5 13.50 -16.98 -9.16
CA VAL A 5 12.60 -15.88 -8.79
C VAL A 5 13.38 -14.58 -8.63
N SER A 6 14.52 -14.58 -7.92
CA SER A 6 15.33 -13.38 -7.75
C SER A 6 15.88 -12.87 -9.09
N LYS A 7 16.34 -13.77 -9.99
CA LYS A 7 16.79 -13.40 -11.35
C LYS A 7 15.65 -12.80 -12.18
N SER A 8 14.45 -13.39 -12.13
CA SER A 8 13.28 -12.88 -12.84
C SER A 8 12.84 -11.52 -12.31
N LEU A 9 12.81 -11.32 -10.99
CA LEU A 9 12.47 -10.03 -10.37
C LEU A 9 13.47 -8.94 -10.78
N GLN A 10 14.75 -9.27 -10.79
CA GLN A 10 15.78 -8.33 -11.22
C GLN A 10 15.60 -7.94 -12.69
N ALA A 11 15.36 -8.90 -13.60
CA ALA A 11 15.09 -8.62 -15.01
C ALA A 11 13.83 -7.74 -15.20
N MET A 12 12.75 -8.02 -14.47
CA MET A 12 11.53 -7.21 -14.51
C MET A 12 11.79 -5.78 -14.03
N LYS A 13 12.55 -5.62 -12.95
CA LYS A 13 12.94 -4.32 -12.42
C LYS A 13 13.81 -3.54 -13.42
N GLU A 14 14.77 -4.18 -14.08
CA GLU A 14 15.59 -3.54 -15.11
C GLU A 14 14.75 -3.01 -16.28
N ILE A 15 13.73 -3.76 -16.70
CA ILE A 15 12.78 -3.31 -17.75
C ILE A 15 11.98 -2.08 -17.29
N LEU A 16 11.55 -2.04 -16.03
CA LEU A 16 10.66 -0.99 -15.50
C LEU A 16 11.38 0.28 -15.04
N CYS A 17 12.54 0.13 -14.42
CA CYS A 17 13.31 1.23 -13.85
C CYS A 17 14.39 1.76 -14.79
N GLY A 18 14.72 1.00 -15.84
CA GLY A 18 15.89 1.27 -16.68
C GLY A 18 17.20 0.89 -15.97
N THR A 19 18.27 0.80 -16.77
CA THR A 19 19.65 0.67 -16.27
C THR A 19 20.30 2.04 -16.24
N ASN A 20 21.40 2.22 -15.49
CA ASN A 20 22.07 3.50 -15.22
C ASN A 20 22.37 4.43 -16.43
N ASP A 21 22.22 3.98 -17.68
CA ASP A 21 22.45 4.75 -18.91
C ASP A 21 21.30 4.73 -19.96
N LYS A 22 20.16 4.08 -19.69
CA LYS A 22 19.06 3.97 -20.68
C LYS A 22 17.68 4.11 -20.05
N GLU A 23 16.88 5.04 -20.58
CA GLU A 23 15.46 5.11 -20.26
C GLU A 23 14.76 3.80 -20.62
N PRO A 24 13.81 3.33 -19.79
CA PRO A 24 13.13 2.08 -20.02
C PRO A 24 12.32 2.14 -21.32
N PRO A 25 12.42 1.14 -22.21
CA PRO A 25 11.68 1.14 -23.46
C PRO A 25 10.17 1.10 -23.18
N THR A 26 9.46 2.17 -23.57
CA THR A 26 8.02 2.37 -23.29
C THR A 26 7.16 1.18 -23.71
N GLU A 27 7.49 0.53 -24.82
CA GLU A 27 6.80 -0.65 -25.34
C GLU A 27 6.99 -1.87 -24.43
N ALA A 28 8.22 -2.12 -23.97
CA ALA A 28 8.52 -3.23 -23.06
C ALA A 28 7.84 -3.02 -21.69
N VAL A 29 7.84 -1.78 -21.18
CA VAL A 29 7.11 -1.43 -19.95
C VAL A 29 5.60 -1.65 -20.13
N ALA A 30 5.05 -1.29 -21.29
CA ALA A 30 3.64 -1.50 -21.59
C ALA A 30 3.27 -2.97 -21.64
N GLN A 31 4.08 -3.78 -22.33
CA GLN A 31 3.89 -5.22 -22.45
C GLN A 31 4.02 -5.90 -21.08
N LEU A 32 5.05 -5.57 -20.30
CA LEU A 32 5.26 -6.15 -18.97
C LEU A 32 4.13 -5.79 -18.01
N ALA A 33 3.69 -4.52 -18.01
CA ALA A 33 2.55 -4.10 -17.19
C ALA A 33 1.27 -4.85 -17.58
N GLN A 34 1.02 -5.03 -18.87
CA GLN A 34 -0.14 -5.78 -19.34
C GLN A 34 -0.09 -7.25 -18.90
N GLU A 35 1.07 -7.90 -19.02
CA GLU A 35 1.28 -9.28 -18.57
C GLU A 35 1.13 -9.42 -17.04
N LEU A 36 1.59 -8.43 -16.27
CA LEU A 36 1.39 -8.39 -14.82
C LEU A 36 -0.09 -8.39 -14.42
N TYR A 37 -0.94 -7.73 -15.22
CA TYR A 37 -2.39 -7.68 -14.98
C TYR A 37 -3.10 -8.94 -15.47
N SER A 38 -2.78 -9.43 -16.68
CA SER A 38 -3.44 -10.59 -17.28
C SER A 38 -3.13 -11.90 -16.55
N SER A 39 -1.88 -12.07 -16.11
CA SER A 39 -1.43 -13.27 -15.40
C SER A 39 -1.82 -13.29 -13.92
N GLY A 40 -2.23 -12.15 -13.35
CA GLY A 40 -2.43 -11.99 -11.91
C GLY A 40 -1.13 -12.03 -11.10
N LEU A 41 0.05 -12.00 -11.75
CA LEU A 41 1.35 -12.11 -11.09
C LEU A 41 1.53 -11.04 -10.01
N LEU A 42 0.99 -9.83 -10.21
CA LEU A 42 1.05 -8.78 -9.19
C LEU A 42 0.41 -9.21 -7.86
N VAL A 43 -0.71 -9.93 -7.92
CA VAL A 43 -1.41 -10.43 -6.74
C VAL A 43 -0.60 -11.55 -6.09
N THR A 44 -0.10 -12.49 -6.89
CA THR A 44 0.73 -13.60 -6.42
C THR A 44 1.99 -13.13 -5.70
N LEU A 45 2.69 -12.12 -6.25
CA LEU A 45 3.88 -11.54 -5.62
C LEU A 45 3.60 -10.92 -4.24
N ILE A 46 2.41 -10.35 -4.03
CA ILE A 46 1.99 -9.80 -2.73
C ILE A 46 1.57 -10.94 -1.79
N ALA A 47 0.85 -11.95 -2.29
CA ALA A 47 0.42 -13.10 -1.50
C ALA A 47 1.61 -13.88 -0.94
N ASP A 48 2.58 -14.15 -1.80
CA ASP A 48 3.74 -14.98 -1.51
C ASP A 48 4.95 -14.15 -1.06
N LEU A 49 4.76 -12.86 -0.75
CA LEU A 49 5.84 -11.94 -0.38
C LEU A 49 6.69 -12.47 0.78
N GLN A 50 6.09 -13.24 1.69
CA GLN A 50 6.80 -13.86 2.81
C GLN A 50 7.83 -14.91 2.35
N LEU A 51 7.56 -15.63 1.26
CA LEU A 51 8.39 -16.70 0.71
C LEU A 51 9.57 -16.19 -0.11
N ILE A 52 9.52 -14.94 -0.58
CA ILE A 52 10.58 -14.30 -1.37
C ILE A 52 11.77 -13.95 -0.46
N ASP A 53 12.99 -13.95 -0.98
CA ASP A 53 14.17 -13.54 -0.22
C ASP A 53 14.17 -12.03 0.13
N PHE A 54 15.11 -11.60 0.96
CA PHE A 54 15.13 -10.21 1.45
C PHE A 54 15.32 -9.17 0.34
N GLU A 55 16.19 -9.44 -0.63
CA GLU A 55 16.39 -8.55 -1.78
C GLU A 55 15.20 -8.64 -2.73
N GLY A 56 14.69 -9.84 -3.01
CA GLY A 56 13.47 -10.00 -3.82
C GLY A 56 12.26 -9.24 -3.26
N LYS A 57 12.06 -9.18 -1.93
CA LYS A 57 11.01 -8.36 -1.30
C LYS A 57 11.17 -6.86 -1.62
N LYS A 58 12.41 -6.35 -1.69
CA LYS A 58 12.69 -4.96 -2.09
C LYS A 58 12.38 -4.75 -3.56
N ASP A 59 12.78 -5.69 -4.41
CA ASP A 59 12.53 -5.60 -5.84
C ASP A 59 11.03 -5.64 -6.16
N VAL A 60 10.25 -6.51 -5.51
CA VAL A 60 8.78 -6.52 -5.62
C VAL A 60 8.18 -5.17 -5.24
N THR A 61 8.65 -4.56 -4.15
CA THR A 61 8.18 -3.24 -3.71
C THR A 61 8.48 -2.16 -4.76
N GLN A 62 9.67 -2.20 -5.36
CA GLN A 62 10.07 -1.25 -6.41
C GLN A 62 9.26 -1.44 -7.70
N ILE A 63 9.10 -2.69 -8.14
CA ILE A 63 8.29 -3.07 -9.30
C ILE A 63 6.85 -2.58 -9.10
N PHE A 64 6.23 -2.91 -7.97
CA PHE A 64 4.87 -2.50 -7.63
C PHE A 64 4.70 -0.98 -7.68
N ASN A 65 5.59 -0.24 -7.03
CA ASN A 65 5.51 1.22 -6.99
C ASN A 65 5.75 1.86 -8.36
N ASN A 66 6.65 1.30 -9.17
CA ASN A 66 6.94 1.80 -10.51
C ASN A 66 5.72 1.64 -11.42
N ILE A 67 5.12 0.44 -11.48
CA ILE A 67 3.92 0.22 -12.28
C ILE A 67 2.76 1.05 -11.76
N LEU A 68 2.62 1.24 -10.44
CA LEU A 68 1.53 2.04 -9.86
C LEU A 68 1.58 3.51 -10.31
N ARG A 69 2.79 4.09 -10.38
CA ARG A 69 3.02 5.46 -10.83
C ARG A 69 2.93 5.64 -12.34
N ARG A 70 2.82 4.55 -13.11
CA ARG A 70 2.75 4.60 -14.57
C ARG A 70 1.46 5.28 -15.04
N GLN A 71 1.62 6.25 -15.92
CA GLN A 71 0.53 6.98 -16.55
C GLN A 71 0.52 6.75 -18.07
N ILE A 72 -0.68 6.66 -18.65
CA ILE A 72 -0.91 6.65 -20.09
C ILE A 72 -1.87 7.81 -20.39
N GLY A 73 -1.30 8.94 -20.82
CA GLY A 73 -2.02 10.21 -20.87
C GLY A 73 -2.46 10.63 -19.46
N ALA A 74 -3.76 10.91 -19.28
CA ALA A 74 -4.33 11.24 -17.96
C ALA A 74 -4.74 10.00 -17.13
N ARG A 75 -4.62 8.78 -17.68
CA ARG A 75 -5.07 7.55 -17.01
C ARG A 75 -3.92 6.90 -16.27
N SER A 76 -4.26 6.26 -15.15
CA SER A 76 -3.35 5.44 -14.35
C SER A 76 -3.84 3.98 -14.38
N PRO A 77 -3.39 3.16 -15.35
CA PRO A 77 -3.95 1.82 -15.58
C PRO A 77 -3.90 0.92 -14.34
N THR A 78 -2.83 1.03 -13.56
CA THR A 78 -2.63 0.22 -12.34
C THR A 78 -3.60 0.63 -11.23
N VAL A 79 -3.90 1.92 -11.11
CA VAL A 79 -4.89 2.43 -10.16
C VAL A 79 -6.28 1.89 -10.52
N GLU A 80 -6.62 1.88 -11.81
CA GLU A 80 -7.88 1.31 -12.30
C GLU A 80 -7.96 -0.21 -12.07
N TYR A 81 -6.85 -0.92 -12.30
CA TYR A 81 -6.72 -2.35 -12.04
C TYR A 81 -6.92 -2.68 -10.56
N ILE A 82 -6.23 -1.99 -9.64
CA ILE A 82 -6.38 -2.19 -8.19
C ILE A 82 -7.78 -1.79 -7.72
N SER A 83 -8.38 -0.73 -8.29
CA SER A 83 -9.75 -0.34 -7.97
C SER A 83 -10.76 -1.44 -8.31
N SER A 84 -10.51 -2.21 -9.37
CA SER A 84 -11.31 -3.37 -9.77
C SER A 84 -10.99 -4.63 -8.95
N HIS A 85 -9.87 -4.64 -8.22
CA HIS A 85 -9.36 -5.76 -7.44
C HIS A 85 -9.00 -5.32 -6.00
N PRO A 86 -9.98 -4.86 -5.20
CA PRO A 86 -9.72 -4.27 -3.88
C PRO A 86 -9.08 -5.23 -2.87
N HIS A 87 -9.14 -6.55 -3.13
CA HIS A 87 -8.45 -7.56 -2.32
C HIS A 87 -6.94 -7.34 -2.24
N ILE A 88 -6.32 -6.71 -3.25
CA ILE A 88 -4.90 -6.33 -3.23
C ILE A 88 -4.61 -5.39 -2.05
N LEU A 89 -5.45 -4.37 -1.87
CA LEU A 89 -5.34 -3.43 -0.75
C LEU A 89 -5.54 -4.14 0.58
N SER A 90 -6.49 -5.09 0.64
CA SER A 90 -6.72 -5.92 1.82
C SER A 90 -5.51 -6.78 2.19
N MET A 91 -4.83 -7.36 1.21
CA MET A 91 -3.62 -8.15 1.43
C MET A 91 -2.46 -7.28 1.94
N LEU A 92 -2.26 -6.10 1.34
CA LEU A 92 -1.26 -5.15 1.80
C LEU A 92 -1.53 -4.70 3.24
N LEU A 93 -2.79 -4.44 3.60
CA LEU A 93 -3.14 -4.02 4.94
C LEU A 93 -2.98 -5.15 5.98
N LYS A 94 -3.36 -6.39 5.65
CA LYS A 94 -3.07 -7.56 6.50
C LYS A 94 -1.58 -7.86 6.61
N GLY A 95 -0.75 -7.38 5.69
CA GLY A 95 0.70 -7.52 5.75
C GLY A 95 1.32 -6.94 7.02
N TYR A 96 0.67 -5.97 7.67
CA TYR A 96 1.10 -5.43 8.97
C TYR A 96 1.09 -6.47 10.10
N GLU A 97 0.30 -7.54 10.00
CA GLU A 97 0.27 -8.64 10.97
C GLU A 97 1.52 -9.53 10.90
N ALA A 98 2.28 -9.45 9.80
CA ALA A 98 3.46 -10.27 9.56
C ALA A 98 4.75 -9.40 9.61
N PRO A 99 5.52 -9.44 10.71
CA PRO A 99 6.66 -8.53 10.91
C PRO A 99 7.71 -8.52 9.80
N GLN A 100 7.91 -9.66 9.14
CA GLN A 100 8.92 -9.84 8.07
C GLN A 100 8.57 -9.10 6.77
N ILE A 101 7.31 -8.75 6.57
CA ILE A 101 6.82 -8.06 5.35
C ILE A 101 6.11 -6.74 5.65
N ALA A 102 5.75 -6.47 6.91
CA ALA A 102 4.95 -5.32 7.33
C ALA A 102 5.44 -4.00 6.71
N LEU A 103 6.75 -3.70 6.81
CA LEU A 103 7.31 -2.46 6.25
C LEU A 103 7.24 -2.39 4.73
N ARG A 104 7.34 -3.52 4.03
CA ARG A 104 7.23 -3.58 2.56
C ARG A 104 5.79 -3.35 2.12
N CYS A 105 4.86 -4.00 2.82
CA CYS A 105 3.43 -3.79 2.63
C CYS A 105 3.02 -2.35 2.94
N GLY A 106 3.55 -1.74 4.00
CA GLY A 106 3.33 -0.34 4.34
C GLY A 106 3.80 0.62 3.26
N ILE A 107 4.99 0.42 2.71
CA ILE A 107 5.51 1.23 1.58
C ILE A 107 4.57 1.14 0.37
N MET A 108 4.20 -0.08 -0.05
CA MET A 108 3.30 -0.28 -1.21
C MET A 108 1.90 0.29 -0.95
N LEU A 109 1.36 0.11 0.26
CA LEU A 109 0.06 0.64 0.64
C LEU A 109 0.05 2.17 0.65
N ARG A 110 1.10 2.81 1.19
CA ARG A 110 1.24 4.27 1.16
C ARG A 110 1.28 4.83 -0.26
N GLU A 111 1.93 4.14 -1.18
CA GLU A 111 1.90 4.55 -2.59
C GLU A 111 0.51 4.39 -3.20
N CYS A 112 -0.24 3.33 -2.86
CA CYS A 112 -1.63 3.17 -3.29
C CYS A 112 -2.51 4.33 -2.82
N ILE A 113 -2.47 4.64 -1.52
CA ILE A 113 -3.36 5.63 -0.92
C ILE A 113 -2.99 7.08 -1.24
N ARG A 114 -1.95 7.34 -2.03
CA ARG A 114 -1.75 8.66 -2.66
C ARG A 114 -2.75 8.94 -3.78
N HIS A 115 -3.33 7.88 -4.33
CA HIS A 115 -4.38 7.98 -5.33
C HIS A 115 -5.74 7.98 -4.63
N GLU A 116 -6.49 9.09 -4.78
CA GLU A 116 -7.80 9.27 -4.15
C GLU A 116 -8.77 8.06 -4.31
N PRO A 117 -8.88 7.41 -5.51
CA PRO A 117 -9.74 6.24 -5.65
C PRO A 117 -9.37 5.07 -4.73
N LEU A 118 -8.08 4.82 -4.52
CA LEU A 118 -7.61 3.72 -3.68
C LEU A 118 -7.69 4.09 -2.20
N ALA A 119 -7.35 5.33 -1.84
CA ALA A 119 -7.54 5.86 -0.50
C ALA A 119 -9.00 5.71 -0.05
N LYS A 120 -9.94 6.04 -0.93
CA LYS A 120 -11.37 5.87 -0.71
C LYS A 120 -11.75 4.42 -0.41
N ILE A 121 -11.23 3.46 -1.19
CA ILE A 121 -11.50 2.03 -0.97
C ILE A 121 -10.99 1.58 0.41
N VAL A 122 -9.77 1.98 0.79
CA VAL A 122 -9.19 1.61 2.09
C VAL A 122 -9.97 2.25 3.23
N LEU A 123 -10.21 3.57 3.16
CA LEU A 123 -10.88 4.34 4.22
C LEU A 123 -12.30 3.83 4.53
N PHE A 124 -13.04 3.45 3.49
CA PHE A 124 -14.39 2.92 3.62
C PHE A 124 -14.44 1.39 3.79
N SER A 125 -13.29 0.72 3.85
CA SER A 125 -13.24 -0.71 4.19
C SER A 125 -13.41 -0.94 5.69
N ASN A 126 -13.93 -2.12 6.07
CA ASN A 126 -13.96 -2.54 7.47
C ASN A 126 -12.54 -2.73 8.05
N GLN A 127 -11.57 -2.99 7.17
CA GLN A 127 -10.19 -3.31 7.53
C GLN A 127 -9.40 -2.06 7.93
N PHE A 128 -9.88 -0.86 7.58
CA PHE A 128 -9.29 0.40 8.03
C PHE A 128 -9.13 0.43 9.56
N ARG A 129 -10.09 -0.15 10.29
CA ARG A 129 -10.05 -0.19 11.76
C ARG A 129 -8.88 -0.96 12.33
N ASP A 130 -8.27 -1.85 11.55
CA ASP A 130 -7.10 -2.59 12.01
C ASP A 130 -5.88 -1.67 12.15
N PHE A 131 -5.85 -0.48 11.50
CA PHE A 131 -4.82 0.53 11.77
C PHE A 131 -4.77 0.96 13.23
N PHE A 132 -5.91 1.10 13.92
CA PHE A 132 -5.94 1.44 15.35
C PHE A 132 -5.25 0.38 16.21
N LYS A 133 -5.23 -0.88 15.76
CA LYS A 133 -4.47 -1.95 16.42
C LYS A 133 -2.99 -1.86 16.02
N TYR A 134 -2.71 -1.61 14.74
CA TYR A 134 -1.34 -1.58 14.21
C TYR A 134 -0.50 -0.44 14.79
N VAL A 135 -1.09 0.73 15.03
CA VAL A 135 -0.40 1.89 15.66
C VAL A 135 -0.08 1.66 17.14
N GLU A 136 -0.69 0.66 17.77
CA GLU A 136 -0.45 0.27 19.17
C GLU A 136 0.44 -0.96 19.31
N LEU A 137 1.00 -1.48 18.20
CA LEU A 137 1.91 -2.62 18.25
C LEU A 137 3.16 -2.29 19.08
N SER A 138 3.65 -3.28 19.83
CA SER A 138 4.88 -3.16 20.61
C SER A 138 6.14 -2.99 19.73
N THR A 139 6.06 -3.40 18.47
CA THR A 139 7.15 -3.23 17.49
C THR A 139 7.13 -1.81 16.95
N PHE A 140 7.98 -0.96 17.52
CA PHE A 140 8.04 0.48 17.23
C PHE A 140 8.08 0.80 15.73
N ASP A 141 8.94 0.13 14.95
CA ASP A 141 9.09 0.41 13.52
C ASP A 141 7.78 0.16 12.75
N ILE A 142 7.06 -0.91 13.08
CA ILE A 142 5.79 -1.26 12.43
C ILE A 142 4.69 -0.30 12.87
N ALA A 143 4.61 0.01 14.17
CA ALA A 143 3.63 0.94 14.71
C ALA A 143 3.81 2.36 14.13
N SER A 144 5.07 2.82 14.03
CA SER A 144 5.40 4.11 13.41
C SER A 144 5.09 4.13 11.91
N ASP A 145 5.33 3.04 11.20
CA ASP A 145 5.00 2.92 9.77
C ASP A 145 3.48 2.88 9.51
N ALA A 146 2.74 2.17 10.37
CA ALA A 146 1.28 2.16 10.38
C ALA A 146 0.73 3.57 10.66
N PHE A 147 1.31 4.29 11.62
CA PHE A 147 0.91 5.66 11.95
C PHE A 147 1.19 6.62 10.78
N ALA A 148 2.34 6.50 10.12
CA ALA A 148 2.65 7.29 8.92
C ALA A 148 1.66 7.01 7.78
N THR A 149 1.18 5.77 7.65
CA THR A 149 0.14 5.40 6.68
C THR A 149 -1.23 5.97 7.08
N PHE A 150 -1.57 5.90 8.37
CA PHE A 150 -2.80 6.50 8.91
C PHE A 150 -2.84 8.01 8.66
N LYS A 151 -1.73 8.71 8.86
CA LYS A 151 -1.64 10.16 8.71
C LYS A 151 -1.97 10.66 7.30
N ILE A 152 -1.66 9.88 6.25
CA ILE A 152 -2.00 10.24 4.87
C ILE A 152 -3.52 10.37 4.68
N PHE A 153 -4.33 9.69 5.49
CA PHE A 153 -5.79 9.84 5.42
C PHE A 153 -6.29 11.19 5.91
N GLU A 154 -5.49 11.97 6.65
CA GLU A 154 -5.82 13.35 7.05
C GLU A 154 -5.94 14.27 5.84
N ASP A 155 -5.12 14.05 4.81
CA ASP A 155 -5.18 14.82 3.55
C ASP A 155 -6.52 14.63 2.82
N TYR A 156 -7.28 13.59 3.19
CA TYR A 156 -8.61 13.28 2.67
C TYR A 156 -9.74 13.79 3.59
N GLU A 157 -9.51 14.86 4.36
CA GLU A 157 -10.50 15.53 5.23
C GLU A 157 -11.85 15.76 4.51
N LYS A 158 -11.82 16.20 3.25
CA LYS A 158 -13.04 16.40 2.44
C LYS A 158 -13.84 15.13 2.24
N LEU A 159 -13.19 13.96 2.19
CA LEU A 159 -13.88 12.67 2.17
C LEU A 159 -14.45 12.33 3.54
N LEU A 160 -13.73 12.62 4.64
CA LEU A 160 -14.19 12.37 6.01
C LEU A 160 -15.38 13.23 6.43
N LEU A 161 -15.45 14.47 5.94
CA LEU A 161 -16.49 15.45 6.25
C LEU A 161 -17.67 15.44 5.25
N SER A 162 -17.71 14.49 4.32
CA SER A 162 -18.77 14.42 3.32
C SER A 162 -20.17 14.31 3.96
N GLU A 163 -21.13 15.06 3.41
CA GLU A 163 -22.54 15.05 3.84
C GLU A 163 -23.27 13.74 3.51
N ASN A 164 -22.66 12.86 2.71
CA ASN A 164 -23.21 11.54 2.42
C ASN A 164 -23.36 10.74 3.72
N TYR A 165 -24.58 10.27 4.00
CA TYR A 165 -24.91 9.56 5.24
C TYR A 165 -24.00 8.35 5.53
N VAL A 166 -23.66 7.56 4.50
CA VAL A 166 -22.80 6.37 4.64
C VAL A 166 -21.39 6.80 5.06
N THR A 167 -20.85 7.78 4.38
CA THR A 167 -19.54 8.36 4.66
C THR A 167 -19.48 8.96 6.06
N LYS A 168 -20.49 9.77 6.43
CA LYS A 168 -20.59 10.41 7.74
C LYS A 168 -20.64 9.39 8.88
N ARG A 169 -21.40 8.30 8.72
CA ARG A 169 -21.46 7.24 9.73
C ARG A 169 -20.11 6.54 9.91
N GLN A 170 -19.36 6.37 8.82
CA GLN A 170 -18.05 5.73 8.87
C GLN A 170 -16.98 6.65 9.42
N SER A 171 -17.02 7.95 9.12
CA SER A 171 -16.10 8.92 9.70
C SER A 171 -16.32 9.11 11.21
N LEU A 172 -17.58 9.18 11.69
CA LEU A 172 -17.88 9.22 13.13
C LEU A 172 -17.24 8.05 13.88
N LYS A 173 -17.35 6.85 13.31
CA LYS A 173 -16.72 5.63 13.83
C LYS A 173 -15.20 5.71 13.88
N ILE A 174 -14.58 6.34 12.88
CA ILE A 174 -13.13 6.58 12.84
C ILE A 174 -12.73 7.58 13.94
N PHE A 175 -13.51 8.65 14.14
CA PHE A 175 -13.27 9.62 15.20
C PHE A 175 -13.38 9.00 16.60
N GLU A 176 -14.39 8.16 16.85
CA GLU A 176 -14.52 7.41 18.12
C GLU A 176 -13.31 6.51 18.41
N ASP A 177 -12.78 5.84 17.38
CA ASP A 177 -11.58 5.00 17.53
C ASP A 177 -10.31 5.87 17.67
N TYR A 178 -10.26 7.05 17.04
CA TYR A 178 -9.15 7.99 17.18
C TYR A 178 -9.08 8.64 18.56
N GLU A 179 -10.22 8.95 19.18
CA GLU A 179 -10.27 9.44 20.57
C GLU A 179 -9.60 8.48 21.56
N LYS A 180 -9.65 7.17 21.30
CA LYS A 180 -8.95 6.17 22.11
C LYS A 180 -7.43 6.31 22.00
N LEU A 181 -6.90 6.67 20.84
CA LEU A 181 -5.46 6.89 20.65
C LEU A 181 -4.97 8.13 21.41
N LEU A 182 -5.80 9.16 21.56
CA LEU A 182 -5.48 10.34 22.37
C LEU A 182 -5.32 10.00 23.86
N LEU A 183 -5.93 8.90 24.30
CA LEU A 183 -5.88 8.38 25.66
C LEU A 183 -4.93 7.19 25.81
N SER A 184 -4.17 6.85 24.76
CA SER A 184 -3.28 5.69 24.75
C SER A 184 -2.22 5.73 25.86
N GLU A 185 -1.91 4.56 26.43
CA GLU A 185 -0.78 4.39 27.35
C GLU A 185 0.58 4.44 26.61
N ASN A 186 0.59 4.20 25.30
CA ASN A 186 1.78 4.35 24.47
C ASN A 186 2.09 5.83 24.27
N TYR A 187 3.13 6.32 24.95
CA TYR A 187 3.54 7.73 24.89
C TYR A 187 3.76 8.23 23.45
N VAL A 188 4.33 7.39 22.57
CA VAL A 188 4.59 7.78 21.18
C VAL A 188 3.28 7.91 20.42
N THR A 189 2.40 6.91 20.51
CA THR A 189 1.09 6.91 19.85
C THR A 189 0.24 8.08 20.33
N LYS A 190 0.18 8.31 21.65
CA LYS A 190 -0.50 9.47 22.24
C LYS A 190 0.05 10.79 21.73
N ARG A 191 1.37 10.97 21.76
CA ARG A 191 2.03 12.21 21.32
C ARG A 191 1.85 12.47 19.83
N GLN A 192 1.90 11.44 19.00
CA GLN A 192 1.71 11.57 17.56
C GLN A 192 0.25 11.83 17.19
N SER A 193 -0.70 11.22 17.91
CA SER A 193 -2.15 11.43 17.69
C SER A 193 -2.62 12.84 18.08
N LEU A 194 -1.92 13.48 19.03
CA LEU A 194 -2.20 14.86 19.47
C LEU A 194 -1.64 15.95 18.53
N LYS A 195 -0.80 15.59 17.54
CA LYS A 195 -0.11 16.54 16.66
C LYS A 195 -0.79 16.72 15.32
#